data_AF-A0A517NC31-F1
#
_entry.id   AF-A0A517NC31-F1
#
_cell.length_a   1.000
_cell.length_b   1.000
_cell.length_c   1.000
_cell.angle_alpha   90.00
_cell.angle_beta   90.00
_cell.angle_gamma   90.00
#
_symmetry.space_group_name_H-M   'P 1'
#
loop_
_entity.id
_entity.type
_entity.pdbx_description
1 polymer ?
#
loop_
_entity_poly.entity_id
_entity_poly.type
_entity_poly.pdbx_seq_one_letter_code
_entity_poly.pdbx_strand_id
1 'polypeptide(L)'
;MSRTTIKRSKALVDPEVQGGVLRKIAIHWVVFFICNAIALTIWIRLFEQPDVPWGRTFGDTMKRFLPFFVITLALIPAFVWDTLKMTNRFAGPILRLRGALSDASEGRAVEPLHFRNSDFWGEIATNFNRLMERSASDVADARRQSRDADDQSGDESTPA
;
A
#
# COMPACT_ATOMS: atom_id res chain seq x y z
N MET A 1 1.25 -19.00 36.89
CA MET A 1 1.31 -17.59 36.44
C MET A 1 1.71 -17.62 34.96
N SER A 2 0.73 -17.72 34.05
CA SER A 2 0.99 -17.99 32.62
C SER A 2 0.57 -16.77 31.80
N ARG A 3 1.53 -15.95 31.39
CA ARG A 3 1.31 -14.84 30.45
C ARG A 3 1.16 -15.43 29.05
N THR A 4 -0.08 -15.61 28.60
CA THR A 4 -0.39 -15.85 27.18
C THR A 4 -0.04 -14.61 26.37
N THR A 5 1.08 -14.66 25.65
CA THR A 5 1.47 -13.69 24.63
C THR A 5 0.52 -13.83 23.44
N ILE A 6 -0.56 -13.03 23.43
CA ILE A 6 -1.45 -12.92 22.27
C ILE A 6 -0.69 -12.17 21.17
N LYS A 7 -0.06 -12.93 20.27
CA LYS A 7 0.54 -12.42 19.05
C LYS A 7 -0.58 -11.94 18.12
N ARG A 8 -0.93 -10.65 18.19
CA ARG A 8 -1.90 -10.03 17.26
C ARG A 8 -1.29 -9.93 15.87
N SER A 9 -1.45 -11.00 15.10
CA SER A 9 -1.40 -11.01 13.64
C SER A 9 -2.54 -10.15 13.09
N LYS A 10 -2.35 -8.83 13.04
CA LYS A 10 -3.21 -7.97 12.21
C LYS A 10 -2.71 -8.05 10.78
N ALA A 11 -3.14 -9.07 10.06
CA ALA A 11 -2.99 -9.18 8.60
C ALA A 11 -4.07 -8.38 7.83
N LEU A 12 -4.87 -7.59 8.54
CA LEU A 12 -5.89 -6.67 8.02
C LEU A 12 -5.53 -5.28 8.54
N VAL A 13 -4.61 -4.61 7.85
CA VAL A 13 -4.08 -3.31 8.29
C VAL A 13 -4.86 -2.12 7.72
N ASP A 14 -5.64 -2.24 6.66
CA ASP A 14 -6.69 -1.27 6.33
C ASP A 14 -7.61 -1.76 5.19
N PRO A 15 -8.61 -2.62 5.47
CA PRO A 15 -9.60 -3.03 4.48
C PRO A 15 -10.51 -1.88 4.04
N GLU A 16 -10.60 -0.77 4.79
CA GLU A 16 -11.44 0.38 4.42
C GLU A 16 -10.83 1.21 3.29
N VAL A 17 -9.53 1.51 3.32
CA VAL A 17 -8.88 2.31 2.26
C VAL A 17 -8.62 1.45 1.01
N GLN A 18 -8.22 0.19 1.17
CA GLN A 18 -8.03 -0.74 0.06
C GLN A 18 -9.36 -1.21 -0.55
N GLY A 19 -10.41 -1.35 0.27
CA GLY A 19 -11.77 -1.63 -0.19
C GLY A 19 -12.35 -0.50 -1.04
N GLY A 20 -12.00 0.76 -0.76
CA GLY A 20 -12.39 1.90 -1.57
C GLY A 20 -11.85 1.85 -3.00
N VAL A 21 -10.56 1.58 -3.16
CA VAL A 21 -9.92 1.42 -4.48
C VAL A 21 -10.48 0.21 -5.21
N LEU A 22 -10.61 -0.92 -4.51
CA LEU A 22 -11.13 -2.15 -5.08
C LEU A 22 -12.59 -2.01 -5.54
N ARG A 23 -13.43 -1.33 -4.75
CA ARG A 23 -14.81 -1.01 -5.12
C ARG A 23 -14.86 -0.11 -6.35
N LYS A 24 -13.99 0.89 -6.44
CA LYS A 24 -13.90 1.73 -7.65
C LYS A 24 -13.51 0.90 -8.87
N ILE A 25 -12.52 0.01 -8.77
CA ILE A 25 -12.10 -0.87 -9.85
C ILE A 25 -13.27 -1.76 -10.29
N ALA A 26 -13.96 -2.40 -9.34
CA ALA A 26 -15.13 -3.24 -9.61
C ALA A 26 -16.26 -2.46 -10.31
N ILE A 27 -16.57 -1.24 -9.85
CA ILE A 27 -17.58 -0.38 -10.48
C ILE A 27 -17.19 -0.02 -11.92
N HIS A 28 -15.95 0.42 -12.16
CA HIS A 28 -15.48 0.73 -13.51
C HIS A 28 -15.55 -0.49 -14.42
N TRP A 29 -15.27 -1.68 -13.87
CA TRP A 29 -15.40 -2.95 -14.57
C TRP A 29 -16.84 -3.28 -14.97
N VAL A 30 -17.80 -3.10 -14.06
CA VAL A 30 -19.22 -3.29 -14.35
C VAL A 30 -19.69 -2.28 -15.39
N VAL A 31 -19.28 -1.01 -15.28
CA VAL A 31 -19.59 0.01 -16.28
C VAL A 31 -19.01 -0.35 -17.64
N PHE A 32 -17.74 -0.76 -17.69
CA PHE A 32 -17.08 -1.20 -18.92
C PHE A 32 -17.80 -2.39 -19.57
N PHE A 33 -18.22 -3.36 -18.74
CA PHE A 33 -18.99 -4.52 -19.18
C PHE A 33 -20.34 -4.11 -19.79
N ILE A 34 -21.09 -3.24 -19.12
CA ILE A 34 -22.38 -2.73 -19.61
C ILE A 34 -22.20 -1.96 -20.92
N CYS A 35 -21.21 -1.07 -20.98
CA CYS A 35 -20.89 -0.33 -22.20
C CYS A 35 -20.54 -1.26 -23.37
N ASN A 36 -19.75 -2.30 -23.13
CA ASN A 36 -19.44 -3.31 -24.15
C ASN A 36 -20.68 -4.08 -24.59
N ALA A 37 -21.53 -4.53 -23.66
CA ALA A 37 -22.75 -5.25 -23.99
C ALA A 37 -23.71 -4.40 -24.84
N ILE A 38 -23.85 -3.11 -24.51
CA ILE A 38 -24.65 -2.16 -25.30
C ILE A 38 -24.04 -1.95 -26.68
N ALA A 39 -22.73 -1.71 -26.76
CA ALA A 39 -22.03 -1.50 -28.03
C ALA A 39 -22.17 -2.71 -28.97
N LEU A 40 -22.01 -3.94 -28.45
CA LEU A 40 -22.20 -5.18 -29.20
C LEU A 40 -23.65 -5.35 -29.67
N THR A 41 -24.63 -5.00 -28.82
CA THR A 41 -26.05 -5.08 -29.17
C THR A 41 -26.40 -4.09 -30.29
N ILE A 42 -25.89 -2.86 -30.21
CA ILE A 42 -26.06 -1.84 -31.26
C ILE A 42 -25.38 -2.30 -32.56
N TRP A 43 -24.17 -2.86 -32.47
CA TRP A 43 -23.44 -3.37 -33.62
C TRP A 43 -24.21 -4.47 -34.36
N ILE A 44 -24.69 -5.50 -33.65
CA ILE A 44 -25.48 -6.59 -34.24
C ILE A 44 -26.74 -6.03 -34.91
N ARG A 45 -27.43 -5.12 -34.24
CA ARG A 45 -28.64 -4.51 -34.81
C ARG A 45 -28.33 -3.73 -36.09
N LEU A 46 -27.27 -2.93 -36.10
CA LEU A 46 -26.99 -2.03 -37.21
C LEU A 46 -26.47 -2.77 -38.45
N PHE A 47 -25.67 -3.83 -38.25
CA PHE A 47 -24.95 -4.50 -39.34
C PHE A 47 -25.43 -5.91 -39.66
N GLU A 48 -26.06 -6.61 -38.72
CA GLU A 48 -26.39 -8.03 -38.87
C GLU A 48 -27.91 -8.27 -38.95
N GLN A 49 -28.71 -7.54 -38.16
CA GLN A 49 -30.16 -7.76 -38.03
C GLN A 49 -30.95 -6.47 -37.77
N PRO A 50 -31.12 -5.58 -38.77
CA PRO A 50 -31.83 -4.30 -38.59
C PRO A 50 -33.33 -4.47 -38.33
N ASP A 51 -33.95 -5.51 -38.88
CA ASP A 51 -35.40 -5.73 -38.84
C ASP A 51 -35.88 -6.50 -37.59
N VAL A 52 -34.95 -6.92 -36.73
CA VAL A 52 -35.25 -7.77 -35.57
C VAL A 52 -35.57 -6.92 -34.32
N PRO A 53 -36.58 -7.31 -33.52
CA PRO A 53 -36.92 -6.61 -32.28
C PRO A 53 -35.76 -6.59 -31.28
N TRP A 54 -35.59 -5.48 -30.54
CA TRP A 54 -34.50 -5.28 -29.57
C TRP A 54 -34.32 -6.44 -28.57
N GLY A 55 -35.43 -7.01 -28.07
CA GLY A 55 -35.37 -8.11 -27.10
C GLY A 55 -34.77 -9.40 -27.69
N ARG A 56 -35.00 -9.67 -28.98
CA ARG A 56 -34.43 -10.83 -29.69
C ARG A 56 -32.95 -10.60 -29.96
N THR A 57 -32.58 -9.42 -30.46
CA THR A 57 -31.17 -9.03 -30.67
C THR A 57 -30.36 -9.11 -29.38
N PHE A 58 -30.93 -8.65 -28.26
CA PHE A 58 -30.30 -8.76 -26.94
C PHE A 58 -30.11 -10.23 -26.51
N GLY A 59 -31.14 -11.06 -26.64
CA GLY A 59 -31.06 -12.48 -26.31
C GLY A 59 -30.01 -13.23 -27.16
N ASP A 60 -29.91 -12.91 -28.44
CA ASP A 60 -28.93 -13.51 -29.35
C ASP A 60 -27.51 -13.02 -29.04
N THR A 61 -27.35 -11.74 -28.72
CA THR A 61 -26.08 -11.17 -28.23
C THR A 61 -25.64 -11.86 -26.94
N MET A 62 -26.54 -12.01 -25.97
CA MET A 62 -26.25 -12.68 -24.69
C MET A 62 -25.85 -14.14 -24.88
N LYS A 63 -26.50 -14.89 -25.77
CA LYS A 63 -26.15 -16.29 -26.06
C LYS A 63 -24.83 -16.40 -26.81
N ARG A 64 -24.62 -15.57 -27.83
CA ARG A 64 -23.42 -15.61 -28.68
C ARG A 64 -22.15 -15.23 -27.92
N PHE A 65 -22.26 -14.24 -27.03
CA PHE A 65 -21.14 -13.76 -26.22
C PHE A 65 -21.16 -14.26 -24.77
N LEU A 66 -22.05 -15.21 -24.43
CA LEU A 66 -22.11 -15.82 -23.10
C LEU A 66 -20.72 -16.29 -22.60
N PRO A 67 -19.90 -17.01 -23.40
CA PRO A 67 -18.60 -17.46 -22.95
C PRO A 67 -17.68 -16.29 -22.59
N PHE A 68 -17.73 -15.20 -23.37
CA PHE A 68 -16.95 -14.00 -23.10
C PHE A 68 -17.38 -13.36 -21.79
N PHE A 69 -18.69 -13.19 -21.57
CA PHE A 69 -19.19 -12.59 -20.33
C PHE A 69 -18.85 -13.42 -19.09
N VAL A 70 -18.92 -14.75 -19.18
CA VAL A 70 -18.53 -15.64 -18.09
C VAL A 70 -17.03 -15.49 -17.78
N ILE A 71 -16.17 -15.46 -18.80
CA ILE A 71 -14.73 -15.27 -18.62
C ILE A 71 -14.44 -13.90 -17.99
N THR A 72 -15.05 -12.84 -18.52
CA THR A 72 -14.93 -11.48 -17.99
C THR A 72 -15.31 -11.46 -16.51
N LEU A 73 -16.50 -11.98 -16.15
CA LEU A 73 -16.95 -12.00 -14.76
C LEU A 73 -16.04 -12.85 -13.85
N ALA A 74 -15.53 -13.98 -14.34
CA ALA A 74 -14.61 -14.85 -13.62
C ALA A 74 -13.23 -14.21 -13.38
N LEU A 75 -12.81 -13.26 -14.23
CA LEU A 75 -11.56 -12.53 -14.05
C LEU A 75 -11.63 -11.50 -12.92
N ILE A 76 -12.82 -11.01 -12.56
CA ILE A 76 -13.00 -10.03 -11.48
C ILE A 76 -12.38 -10.52 -10.16
N PRO A 77 -12.74 -11.69 -9.59
CA PRO A 77 -12.16 -12.16 -8.33
C PRO A 77 -10.65 -12.41 -8.43
N ALA A 78 -10.15 -12.88 -9.57
CA ALA A 78 -8.71 -13.06 -9.79
C ALA A 78 -7.97 -11.72 -9.76
N PHE A 79 -8.49 -10.72 -10.46
CA PHE A 79 -7.90 -9.38 -10.54
C PHE A 79 -7.98 -8.65 -9.20
N VAL A 80 -9.11 -8.80 -8.49
CA VAL A 80 -9.30 -8.31 -7.13
C VAL A 80 -8.24 -8.91 -6.20
N TRP A 81 -8.07 -10.24 -6.22
CA TRP A 81 -7.12 -10.93 -5.37
C TRP A 81 -5.68 -10.51 -5.64
N ASP A 82 -5.30 -10.40 -6.91
CA ASP A 82 -3.95 -9.99 -7.30
C ASP A 82 -3.67 -8.54 -6.90
N THR A 83 -4.62 -7.64 -7.15
CA THR A 83 -4.52 -6.23 -6.73
C THR A 83 -4.37 -6.12 -5.22
N LEU A 84 -5.21 -6.83 -4.44
CA LEU A 84 -5.12 -6.84 -2.98
C LEU A 84 -3.76 -7.36 -2.50
N LYS A 85 -3.26 -8.44 -3.10
CA LYS A 85 -1.95 -9.00 -2.76
C LYS A 85 -0.83 -8.00 -3.03
N MET A 86 -0.88 -7.31 -4.17
CA MET A 86 0.07 -6.26 -4.51
C MET A 86 -0.01 -5.09 -3.52
N THR A 87 -1.20 -4.54 -3.26
CA THR A 87 -1.37 -3.40 -2.35
C THR A 87 -0.96 -3.74 -0.92
N ASN A 88 -1.26 -4.95 -0.44
CA ASN A 88 -0.87 -5.38 0.90
C ASN A 88 0.67 -5.49 1.05
N ARG A 89 1.37 -5.86 -0.02
CA ARG A 89 2.86 -5.85 -0.06
C ARG A 89 3.43 -4.45 0.11
N PHE A 90 2.73 -3.40 -0.32
CA PHE A 90 3.15 -2.00 -0.15
C PHE A 90 2.70 -1.38 1.19
N ALA A 91 1.51 -1.75 1.67
CA ALA A 91 0.93 -1.15 2.87
C ALA A 91 1.75 -1.42 4.14
N GLY A 92 2.26 -2.65 4.30
CA GLY A 92 3.04 -3.03 5.48
C GLY A 92 4.30 -2.17 5.68
N PRO A 93 5.18 -2.05 4.67
CA PRO A 93 6.35 -1.18 4.73
C PRO A 93 6.03 0.30 5.01
N ILE A 94 5.00 0.86 4.36
CA ILE A 94 4.58 2.26 4.56
C ILE A 94 4.16 2.50 6.01
N LEU A 95 3.35 1.60 6.58
CA LEU A 95 2.87 1.79 7.96
C LEU A 95 4.03 1.78 8.95
N ARG A 96 4.99 0.88 8.76
CA ARG A 96 6.21 0.83 9.58
C ARG A 96 7.06 2.08 9.45
N LEU A 97 7.24 2.59 8.22
CA LEU A 97 7.94 3.84 7.98
C LEU A 97 7.23 5.03 8.65
N ARG A 98 5.90 5.10 8.56
CA ARG A 98 5.11 6.14 9.23
C ARG A 98 5.28 6.09 10.75
N GLY A 99 5.26 4.90 11.34
CA GLY A 99 5.53 4.72 12.77
C GLY A 99 6.93 5.21 13.16
N ALA A 100 7.95 4.76 12.43
CA ALA A 100 9.34 5.16 12.64
C ALA A 100 9.55 6.68 12.50
N LEU A 101 8.90 7.32 11.53
CA LEU A 101 8.92 8.79 11.36
C LEU A 101 8.24 9.51 12.53
N SER A 102 7.10 8.99 13.01
CA SER A 102 6.42 9.56 14.18
C SER A 102 7.32 9.50 15.42
N ASP A 103 7.93 8.34 15.68
CA ASP A 103 8.84 8.15 16.81
C ASP A 103 10.07 9.05 16.70
N ALA A 104 10.66 9.17 15.50
CA ALA A 104 11.77 10.09 15.24
C ALA A 104 11.37 11.56 15.50
N SER A 105 10.19 11.97 15.06
CA SER A 105 9.70 13.34 15.25
C SER A 105 9.48 13.71 16.72
N GLU A 106 9.22 12.71 17.56
CA GLU A 106 9.06 12.87 19.01
C GLU A 106 10.39 12.69 19.76
N GLY A 107 11.52 12.57 19.05
CA GLY A 107 12.85 12.42 19.63
C GLY A 107 13.09 11.07 20.29
N ARG A 108 12.22 10.07 20.05
CA ARG A 108 12.43 8.71 20.57
C ARG A 108 13.50 7.99 19.75
N ALA A 109 14.22 7.08 20.41
CA ALA A 109 15.15 6.19 19.71
C ALA A 109 14.36 5.28 18.75
N VAL A 110 14.72 5.32 17.47
CA VAL A 110 14.07 4.52 16.42
C VAL A 110 14.97 3.35 16.04
N GLU A 111 14.42 2.15 16.04
CA GLU A 111 15.13 0.95 15.60
C GLU A 111 15.32 0.96 14.06
N PRO A 112 16.47 0.48 13.54
CA PRO A 112 16.73 0.44 12.10
C PRO A 112 15.61 -0.27 11.31
N LEU A 113 15.13 0.38 10.26
CA LEU A 113 14.15 -0.19 9.36
C LEU A 113 14.81 -1.23 8.46
N HIS A 114 14.29 -2.46 8.50
CA HIS A 114 14.60 -3.51 7.54
C HIS A 114 13.31 -4.00 6.87
N PHE A 115 13.24 -3.91 5.53
CA PHE A 115 12.10 -4.43 4.74
C PHE A 115 12.52 -5.68 3.95
N ARG A 116 11.60 -6.64 3.81
CA ARG A 116 11.87 -7.93 3.17
C ARG A 116 11.65 -7.86 1.65
N ASN A 117 12.71 -8.13 0.86
CA ASN A 117 12.71 -8.45 -0.59
C ASN A 117 11.74 -7.66 -1.48
N SER A 118 11.91 -6.34 -1.48
CA SER A 118 11.40 -5.49 -2.57
C SER A 118 12.38 -4.36 -2.76
N ASP A 119 13.00 -4.31 -3.94
CA ASP A 119 14.04 -3.33 -4.28
C ASP A 119 13.59 -1.90 -3.98
N PHE A 120 12.31 -1.60 -4.22
CA PHE A 120 11.71 -0.29 -3.94
C PHE A 120 11.77 0.16 -2.47
N TRP A 121 11.58 -0.76 -1.52
CA TRP A 121 11.56 -0.42 -0.09
C TRP A 121 12.95 -0.47 0.54
N GLY A 122 13.87 -1.26 -0.02
CA GLY A 122 15.23 -1.42 0.52
C GLY A 122 16.01 -0.10 0.50
N GLU A 123 15.93 0.64 -0.60
CA GLU A 123 16.58 1.95 -0.71
C GLU A 123 16.01 2.96 0.29
N ILE A 124 14.68 3.02 0.43
CA ILE A 124 14.01 3.91 1.39
C ILE A 124 14.42 3.60 2.82
N ALA A 125 14.46 2.32 3.21
CA ALA A 125 14.95 1.91 4.53
C ALA A 125 16.41 2.33 4.74
N THR A 126 17.26 2.12 3.74
CA THR A 126 18.69 2.47 3.82
C THR A 126 18.87 3.97 4.01
N ASN A 127 18.17 4.78 3.23
CA ASN A 127 18.23 6.24 3.34
C ASN A 127 17.69 6.73 4.69
N PHE A 128 16.60 6.15 5.18
CA PHE A 128 16.05 6.47 6.50
C PHE A 128 17.03 6.13 7.63
N ASN A 129 17.61 4.92 7.61
CA ASN A 129 18.56 4.50 8.64
C ASN A 129 19.81 5.40 8.66
N ARG A 130 20.34 5.78 7.49
CA ARG A 130 21.48 6.71 7.38
C ARG A 130 21.16 8.09 7.95
N LEU A 131 19.93 8.57 7.78
CA LEU A 131 19.49 9.84 8.36
C LEU A 131 19.47 9.76 9.90
N MET A 132 18.90 8.69 10.45
CA MET A 132 18.82 8.49 11.91
C MET A 132 20.19 8.30 12.54
N GLU A 133 21.10 7.59 11.88
CA GLU A 133 22.48 7.41 12.34
C GLU A 133 23.24 8.73 12.40
N ARG A 134 23.08 9.61 11.40
CA ARG A 134 23.66 10.97 11.42
C ARG A 134 23.11 11.80 12.58
N SER A 135 21.80 11.86 12.73
CA SER A 135 21.18 12.61 13.83
C SER A 135 21.62 12.10 15.20
N ALA A 136 21.77 10.78 15.37
CA ALA A 136 22.27 10.19 16.61
C ALA A 136 23.75 10.55 16.87
N SER A 137 24.57 10.60 15.82
CA SER A 137 25.99 10.96 15.88
C SER A 137 26.16 12.44 16.26
N ASP A 138 25.41 13.33 15.63
CA ASP A 138 25.45 14.78 15.92
C ASP A 138 25.10 15.08 17.39
N VAL A 139 24.08 14.39 17.94
CA VAL A 139 23.71 14.52 19.36
C VAL A 139 24.79 13.98 20.29
N ALA A 140 25.44 12.88 19.92
CA ALA A 140 26.52 12.29 20.72
C ALA A 140 27.76 13.20 20.75
N ASP A 141 28.12 13.81 19.62
CA ASP A 141 29.25 14.73 19.50
C ASP A 141 29.00 16.04 20.27
N ALA A 142 27.80 16.60 20.18
CA ALA A 142 27.41 17.77 20.98
C ALA A 142 27.53 17.49 22.50
N ARG A 143 27.09 16.30 22.96
CA ARG A 143 27.21 15.88 24.37
C ARG A 143 28.64 15.69 24.83
N ARG A 144 29.55 15.24 23.96
CA ARG A 144 30.97 15.09 24.29
C ARG A 144 31.62 16.46 24.47
N GLN A 145 31.41 17.38 23.53
CA GLN A 145 31.95 18.74 23.62
C GLN A 145 31.46 19.49 24.87
N SER A 146 30.19 19.33 25.27
CA SER A 146 29.70 19.93 26.51
C SER A 146 30.37 19.38 27.76
N ARG A 147 30.67 18.07 27.80
CA ARG A 147 31.38 17.45 28.94
C ARG A 147 32.82 17.91 29.03
N ASP A 148 33.52 17.99 27.90
CA ASP A 148 34.93 18.40 27.87
C ASP A 148 35.11 19.89 28.27
N ALA A 149 34.10 20.73 28.03
CA ALA A 149 34.08 22.13 28.46
C ALA A 149 33.82 22.30 29.97
N ASP A 150 32.95 21.48 30.57
CA ASP A 150 32.73 21.46 32.03
C ASP A 150 33.97 20.95 32.79
N ASP A 151 34.70 19.99 32.22
CA ASP A 151 35.91 19.42 32.86
C ASP A 151 37.09 20.41 32.82
N GLN A 152 37.23 21.21 31.77
CA GLN A 152 38.27 22.24 31.68
C GLN A 152 38.01 23.46 32.57
N SER A 153 36.74 23.79 32.85
CA SER A 153 36.38 24.92 33.72
C SER A 153 36.46 24.59 35.22
N GLY A 154 36.45 23.30 35.59
CA GLY A 154 36.67 22.84 36.97
C GLY A 154 38.13 22.91 37.44
N ASP A 155 39.10 22.83 36.53
CA ASP A 155 40.53 22.78 36.88
C ASP A 155 41.17 24.18 37.06
N GLU A 156 40.52 25.25 36.59
CA GLU A 156 41.04 26.63 36.69
C GLU A 156 40.74 27.32 38.06
N SER A 157 40.09 26.61 39.00
CA SER A 157 39.64 27.17 40.29
C SER A 157 40.50 26.84 41.52
N THR A 158 41.72 26.32 41.36
CA THR A 158 42.68 26.23 42.49
C THR A 158 44.01 26.93 42.20
N PRO A 159 44.08 28.27 42.33
CA PRO A 159 45.31 28.94 42.68
C PRO A 159 45.36 29.20 44.19
N ALA A 160 46.35 28.57 44.83
CA ALA A 160 47.08 28.94 46.06
C ALA A 160 46.29 29.33 47.33
#